data_AF-A0A6F7W346-F1
#
_entry.id   AF-A0A6F7W346-F1
#
_cell.length_a   1.000
_cell.length_b   1.000
_cell.length_c   1.000
_cell.angle_alpha   90.00
_cell.angle_beta   90.00
_cell.angle_gamma   90.00
#
_symmetry.space_group_name_H-M   'P 1'
#
loop_
_entity.id
_entity.type
_entity.pdbx_description
1 polymer ?
#
loop_
_entity_poly.entity_id
_entity_poly.type
_entity_poly.pdbx_seq_one_letter_code
_entity_poly.pdbx_strand_id
1 'polypeptide(L)'
;MRVERTAFACEFLLRGVLAREGAVRAMIAATITKPAAATARPGIRFGLIDQALRPLDGTLGVTDPEAFAQLKRDLAVVVSAEALFTLMDLCGLDPQTAVASAVRTATTLTQAAVRTIE
;
A
#
# COMPACT_ATOMS: atom_id res chain seq x y z
N MET A 1 9.55 -15.36 0.87
CA MET A 1 10.15 -14.39 -0.08
C MET A 1 9.16 -13.43 -0.77
N ARG A 2 7.89 -13.80 -1.03
CA ARG A 2 6.90 -12.93 -1.70
C ARG A 2 6.31 -11.87 -0.76
N VAL A 3 5.95 -12.30 0.44
CA VAL A 3 5.30 -11.48 1.48
C VAL A 3 6.24 -10.39 2.00
N GLU A 4 7.52 -10.72 2.13
CA GLU A 4 8.59 -9.87 2.62
C GLU A 4 8.83 -8.68 1.68
N ARG A 5 8.62 -8.86 0.37
CA ARG A 5 8.72 -7.77 -0.61
C ARG A 5 7.58 -6.77 -0.44
N THR A 6 6.36 -7.25 -0.22
CA THR A 6 5.21 -6.38 0.04
C THR A 6 5.34 -5.68 1.39
N ALA A 7 5.80 -6.39 2.43
CA ALA A 7 6.10 -5.81 3.73
C ALA A 7 7.12 -4.68 3.62
N PHE A 8 8.24 -4.92 2.93
CA PHE A 8 9.27 -3.91 2.69
C PHE A 8 8.75 -2.71 1.89
N ALA A 9 7.99 -2.94 0.82
CA ALA A 9 7.42 -1.87 0.01
C ALA A 9 6.46 -0.98 0.83
N CYS A 10 5.64 -1.60 1.69
CA CYS A 10 4.77 -0.89 2.62
C CYS A 10 5.60 -0.05 3.59
N GLU A 11 6.53 -0.66 4.31
CA GLU A 11 7.35 0.04 5.28
C GLU A 11 8.15 1.19 4.67
N PHE A 12 8.80 0.95 3.52
CA PHE A 12 9.57 1.95 2.79
C PHE A 12 8.72 3.18 2.45
N LEU A 13 7.52 2.96 1.90
CA LEU A 13 6.60 4.05 1.59
C LEU A 13 6.22 4.82 2.85
N LEU A 14 5.78 4.13 3.91
CA LEU A 14 5.24 4.78 5.08
C LEU A 14 6.30 5.55 5.88
N ARG A 15 7.52 5.01 6.01
CA ARG A 15 8.65 5.77 6.56
C ARG A 15 8.97 7.00 5.70
N GLY A 16 8.86 6.88 4.38
CA GLY A 16 8.95 8.00 3.45
C GLY A 16 7.90 9.07 3.71
N VAL A 17 6.65 8.67 3.94
CA VAL A 17 5.52 9.57 4.27
C VAL A 17 5.74 10.28 5.60
N LEU A 18 6.11 9.56 6.67
CA LEU A 18 6.37 10.15 7.99
C LEU A 18 7.43 11.26 7.92
N ALA A 19 8.52 11.01 7.21
CA ALA A 19 9.59 12.01 7.04
C ALA A 19 9.15 13.27 6.27
N ARG A 20 7.99 13.26 5.60
CA ARG A 20 7.44 14.34 4.78
C ARG A 20 5.97 14.63 5.12
N GLU A 21 5.55 14.32 6.34
CA GLU A 21 4.14 14.23 6.72
C GLU A 21 3.34 15.49 6.37
N GLY A 22 3.82 16.67 6.74
CA GLY A 22 3.14 17.94 6.47
C GLY A 22 2.90 18.19 4.97
N ALA A 23 3.90 17.92 4.13
CA ALA A 23 3.78 18.08 2.68
C ALA A 23 2.80 17.06 2.08
N VAL A 24 2.84 15.80 2.56
CA VAL A 24 1.94 14.74 2.08
C VAL A 24 0.49 15.05 2.46
N ARG A 25 0.25 15.51 3.71
CA ARG A 25 -1.08 15.94 4.16
C ARG A 25 -1.62 17.10 3.33
N ALA A 26 -0.81 18.14 3.11
CA ALA A 26 -1.22 19.29 2.30
C ALA A 26 -1.58 18.88 0.86
N MET A 27 -0.75 18.03 0.24
CA MET A 27 -1.01 17.48 -1.09
C MET A 27 -2.32 16.68 -1.14
N ILE A 28 -2.56 15.78 -0.17
CA ILE A 28 -3.80 15.00 -0.08
C ILE A 28 -5.01 15.92 0.06
N ALA A 29 -4.98 16.88 0.99
CA ALA A 29 -6.08 17.82 1.19
C ALA A 29 -6.40 18.61 -0.10
N ALA A 30 -5.38 19.14 -0.77
CA ALA A 30 -5.52 19.91 -2.01
C ALA A 30 -6.14 19.10 -3.16
N THR A 31 -5.87 17.80 -3.21
CA THR A 31 -6.31 16.94 -4.33
C THR A 31 -7.55 16.10 -4.01
N ILE A 32 -7.93 15.93 -2.72
CA ILE A 32 -9.26 15.40 -2.34
C ILE A 32 -10.32 16.46 -2.65
N THR A 33 -10.06 17.72 -2.28
CA THR A 33 -11.03 18.81 -2.46
C THR A 33 -11.16 19.30 -3.90
N LYS A 34 -10.23 18.91 -4.78
CA LYS A 34 -10.20 19.27 -6.21
C LYS A 34 -9.93 18.02 -7.06
N PRO A 35 -10.96 17.21 -7.38
CA PRO A 35 -10.78 15.95 -8.11
C PRO A 35 -10.05 16.09 -9.45
N ALA A 36 -10.22 17.21 -10.15
CA ALA A 36 -9.49 17.50 -11.40
C ALA A 36 -7.96 17.56 -11.22
N ALA A 37 -7.47 17.82 -10.00
CA ALA A 37 -6.05 17.82 -9.66
C ALA A 37 -5.55 16.46 -9.14
N ALA A 38 -6.37 15.40 -9.16
CA ALA A 38 -5.98 14.10 -8.61
C ALA A 38 -4.72 13.51 -9.27
N THR A 39 -4.50 13.77 -10.57
CA THR A 39 -3.32 13.31 -11.32
C THR A 39 -2.01 13.96 -10.83
N ALA A 40 -2.08 15.06 -10.08
CA ALA A 40 -0.90 15.69 -9.48
C ALA A 40 -0.37 14.93 -8.25
N ARG A 41 -1.15 14.00 -7.65
CA ARG A 41 -0.67 13.13 -6.57
C ARG A 41 0.29 12.07 -7.14
N PRO A 42 1.53 11.98 -6.65
CA PRO A 42 2.45 10.93 -7.07
C PRO A 42 1.89 9.54 -6.75
N GLY A 43 1.74 8.72 -7.78
CA GLY A 43 1.30 7.33 -7.69
C GLY A 43 2.38 6.34 -7.21
N ILE A 44 3.31 6.77 -6.33
CA ILE A 44 4.51 5.99 -5.95
C ILE A 44 4.15 4.58 -5.48
N ARG A 45 3.05 4.46 -4.71
CA ARG A 45 2.56 3.18 -4.20
C ARG A 45 2.33 2.15 -5.30
N PHE A 46 1.84 2.55 -6.48
CA PHE A 46 1.51 1.61 -7.56
C PHE A 46 2.79 0.96 -8.11
N GLY A 47 3.83 1.76 -8.38
CA GLY A 47 5.12 1.23 -8.82
C GLY A 47 5.79 0.33 -7.79
N LEU A 48 5.66 0.66 -6.49
CA LEU A 48 6.16 -0.19 -5.40
C LEU A 48 5.38 -1.52 -5.30
N ILE A 49 4.05 -1.49 -5.43
CA ILE A 49 3.20 -2.68 -5.42
C ILE A 49 3.53 -3.57 -6.62
N ASP A 50 3.59 -3.01 -7.83
CA ASP A 50 3.96 -3.77 -9.03
C ASP A 50 5.33 -4.43 -8.87
N GLN A 51 6.33 -3.68 -8.38
CA GLN A 51 7.66 -4.22 -8.11
C GLN A 51 7.67 -5.34 -7.06
N ALA A 52 6.90 -5.18 -5.99
CA ALA A 52 6.80 -6.17 -4.92
C ALA A 52 6.16 -7.47 -5.45
N LEU A 53 5.12 -7.35 -6.26
CA LEU A 53 4.32 -8.46 -6.78
C LEU A 53 4.87 -9.12 -8.05
N ARG A 54 5.90 -8.59 -8.71
CA ARG A 54 6.53 -9.24 -9.89
C ARG A 54 6.70 -10.76 -9.81
N PRO A 55 7.11 -11.35 -8.67
CA PRO A 55 7.25 -12.81 -8.57
C PRO A 55 5.94 -13.61 -8.72
N LEU A 56 4.78 -12.95 -8.72
CA LEU A 56 3.47 -13.55 -8.93
C LEU A 56 2.97 -13.40 -10.38
N ASP A 57 3.64 -12.62 -11.23
CA ASP A 57 3.20 -12.39 -12.62
C ASP A 57 3.11 -13.71 -13.41
N GLY A 58 4.08 -14.60 -13.23
CA GLY A 58 4.12 -15.92 -13.86
C GLY A 58 3.36 -17.02 -13.11
N THR A 59 2.70 -16.70 -11.99
CA THR A 59 1.89 -17.65 -11.23
C THR A 59 0.45 -17.15 -11.12
N LEU A 60 0.09 -16.42 -10.06
CA LEU A 60 -1.26 -15.89 -9.84
C LEU A 60 -1.72 -15.04 -11.02
N GLY A 61 -0.81 -14.23 -11.58
CA GLY A 61 -1.09 -13.40 -12.75
C GLY A 61 -1.50 -14.18 -14.00
N VAL A 62 -1.19 -15.48 -14.08
CA VAL A 62 -1.61 -16.38 -15.17
C VAL A 62 -2.79 -17.25 -14.73
N THR A 63 -2.74 -17.84 -13.54
CA THR A 63 -3.74 -18.82 -13.08
C THR A 63 -5.07 -18.17 -12.69
N ASP A 64 -5.02 -16.96 -12.13
CA ASP A 64 -6.20 -16.16 -11.77
C ASP A 64 -5.90 -14.65 -11.88
N PRO A 65 -5.98 -14.09 -13.10
CA PRO A 65 -5.69 -12.68 -13.35
C PRO A 65 -6.61 -11.72 -12.58
N GLU A 66 -7.85 -12.13 -12.30
CA GLU A 66 -8.81 -11.30 -11.57
C GLU A 66 -8.43 -11.19 -10.09
N ALA A 67 -8.09 -12.31 -9.45
CA ALA A 67 -7.57 -12.31 -8.08
C ALA A 67 -6.25 -11.52 -7.98
N PHE A 68 -5.37 -11.63 -8.98
CA PHE A 68 -4.14 -10.83 -9.01
C PHE A 68 -4.42 -9.33 -9.11
N ALA A 69 -5.37 -8.94 -9.97
CA ALA A 69 -5.79 -7.54 -10.08
C ALA A 69 -6.46 -7.04 -8.79
N GLN A 70 -7.22 -7.89 -8.10
CA GLN A 70 -7.82 -7.56 -6.80
C GLN A 70 -6.76 -7.36 -5.72
N LEU A 71 -5.76 -8.23 -5.63
CA LEU A 71 -4.65 -8.07 -4.70
C LEU A 71 -3.94 -6.72 -4.89
N LYS A 72 -3.72 -6.28 -6.14
CA LYS A 72 -3.15 -4.95 -6.43
C LYS A 72 -4.02 -3.81 -5.88
N ARG A 73 -5.34 -3.90 -6.01
CA ARG A 73 -6.29 -2.92 -5.46
C ARG A 73 -6.28 -2.92 -3.93
N ASP A 74 -6.34 -4.09 -3.31
CA ASP A 74 -6.31 -4.22 -1.85
C ASP A 74 -5.02 -3.63 -1.27
N LEU A 75 -3.88 -3.90 -1.91
CA LEU A 75 -2.60 -3.31 -1.52
C LEU A 75 -2.54 -1.81 -1.79
N ALA A 76 -3.19 -1.28 -2.84
CA ALA A 76 -3.24 0.17 -3.07
C ALA A 76 -3.98 0.93 -1.95
N VAL A 77 -4.93 0.27 -1.29
CA VAL A 77 -5.63 0.80 -0.11
C VAL A 77 -4.69 0.83 1.10
N VAL A 78 -3.96 -0.27 1.37
CA VAL A 78 -3.16 -0.41 2.60
C VAL A 78 -1.77 0.22 2.50
N VAL A 79 -1.11 0.10 1.35
CA VAL A 79 0.21 0.70 1.06
C VAL A 79 0.00 2.17 0.67
N SER A 80 -0.45 2.96 1.65
CA SER A 80 -0.91 4.33 1.42
C SER A 80 -0.61 5.28 2.57
N ALA A 81 -0.41 6.56 2.23
CA ALA A 81 -0.39 7.63 3.21
C ALA A 81 -1.74 7.76 3.93
N GLU A 82 -2.84 7.57 3.20
CA GLU A 82 -4.20 7.62 3.76
C GLU A 82 -4.43 6.55 4.84
N ALA A 83 -3.95 5.31 4.67
CA ALA A 83 -4.04 4.27 5.69
C ALA A 83 -3.19 4.60 6.92
N LEU A 84 -1.98 5.12 6.72
CA LEU A 84 -1.12 5.56 7.82
C LEU A 84 -1.80 6.67 8.65
N PHE A 85 -2.36 7.69 7.99
CA PHE A 85 -3.08 8.76 8.68
C PHE A 85 -4.38 8.27 9.32
N THR A 86 -5.08 7.30 8.72
CA THR A 86 -6.22 6.66 9.38
C THR A 86 -5.79 6.00 10.69
N LEU A 87 -4.69 5.24 10.68
CA LEU A 87 -4.18 4.55 11.87
C LEU A 87 -3.69 5.52 12.95
N MET A 88 -3.04 6.62 12.57
CA MET A 88 -2.57 7.63 13.53
C MET A 88 -3.73 8.50 14.04
N ASP A 89 -4.51 9.07 13.13
CA ASP A 89 -5.47 10.13 13.45
C ASP A 89 -6.78 9.57 14.01
N LEU A 90 -7.27 8.44 13.47
CA LEU A 90 -8.56 7.86 13.87
C LEU A 90 -8.41 6.69 14.84
N CYS A 91 -7.33 5.91 14.70
CA CYS A 91 -7.05 4.80 15.62
C CYS A 91 -6.10 5.20 16.77
N GLY A 92 -5.55 6.42 16.77
CA GLY A 92 -4.71 6.94 17.87
C GLY A 92 -3.37 6.23 18.03
N LEU A 93 -2.88 5.54 17.00
CA LEU A 93 -1.62 4.79 17.08
C LEU A 93 -0.42 5.74 16.96
N ASP A 94 0.65 5.43 17.69
CA ASP A 94 1.94 6.08 17.45
C ASP A 94 2.51 5.69 16.06
N PRO A 95 3.42 6.49 15.49
CA PRO A 95 3.93 6.25 14.14
C PRO A 95 4.52 4.87 13.89
N GLN A 96 5.24 4.29 14.87
CA GLN A 96 5.88 2.98 14.69
C GLN A 96 4.83 1.87 14.69
N THR A 97 3.89 1.93 15.64
CA THR A 97 2.77 0.98 15.71
C THR A 97 1.86 1.07 14.49
N ALA A 98 1.63 2.28 13.97
CA ALA A 98 0.86 2.48 12.74
C ALA A 98 1.54 1.85 11.51
N VAL A 99 2.84 2.05 11.34
CA VAL A 99 3.62 1.40 10.26
C VAL A 99 3.56 -0.12 10.41
N ALA A 100 3.83 -0.66 11.60
CA ALA A 100 3.78 -2.10 11.85
C ALA A 100 2.40 -2.70 11.56
N SER A 101 1.32 -1.99 11.91
CA SER A 101 -0.06 -2.42 11.64
C SER A 101 -0.37 -2.48 10.14
N ALA A 102 0.04 -1.47 9.37
CA ALA A 102 -0.13 -1.47 7.92
C ALA A 102 0.73 -2.54 7.23
N VAL A 103 1.97 -2.75 7.67
CA VAL A 103 2.85 -3.83 7.18
C VAL A 103 2.24 -5.20 7.44
N ARG A 104 1.71 -5.43 8.64
CA ARG A 104 1.00 -6.67 8.98
C ARG A 104 -0.21 -6.88 8.06
N THR A 105 -0.99 -5.83 7.81
CA THR A 105 -2.18 -5.92 6.96
C THR A 105 -1.81 -6.25 5.51
N ALA A 106 -0.81 -5.55 4.94
CA ALA A 106 -0.31 -5.84 3.59
C ALA A 106 0.26 -7.27 3.45
N THR A 107 0.92 -7.74 4.50
CA THR A 107 1.41 -9.11 4.63
C THR A 107 0.25 -10.12 4.62
N THR A 108 -0.78 -9.90 5.44
CA THR A 108 -1.95 -10.78 5.52
C THR A 108 -2.69 -10.89 4.18
N LEU A 109 -2.89 -9.76 3.47
CA LEU A 109 -3.52 -9.74 2.15
C LEU A 109 -2.69 -10.56 1.13
N THR A 110 -1.38 -10.34 1.10
CA THR A 110 -0.47 -11.07 0.20
C THR A 110 -0.48 -12.58 0.51
N GLN A 111 -0.44 -12.95 1.79
CA GLN A 111 -0.49 -14.35 2.21
C GLN A 111 -1.82 -15.01 1.82
N ALA A 112 -2.94 -14.30 1.98
CA ALA A 112 -4.25 -14.82 1.59
C ALA A 112 -4.32 -15.12 0.10
N ALA A 113 -3.83 -14.21 -0.75
CA ALA A 113 -3.80 -14.39 -2.21
C ALA A 113 -2.79 -15.45 -2.67
N VAL A 114 -1.72 -15.71 -1.93
CA VAL A 114 -0.75 -16.76 -2.29
C VAL A 114 -1.28 -18.15 -1.94
N ARG A 115 -2.01 -18.30 -0.83
CA ARG A 115 -2.58 -19.59 -0.41
C ARG A 115 -3.64 -20.14 -1.37
N THR A 116 -4.22 -19.32 -2.23
CA THR A 116 -5.18 -19.78 -3.25
C THR A 116 -4.51 -20.41 -4.48
N ILE A 117 -3.18 -20.37 -4.55
CA ILE A 117 -2.37 -20.96 -5.64
C ILE A 117 -1.81 -22.34 -5.23
N GLU A 118 -1.76 -22.64 -3.93
CA GLU A 118 -1.36 -23.93 -3.37
C GLU A 118 -2.51 -24.95 -3.47
#